data_AF-A0A4J2BIM3-F1
#
_entry.id   AF-A0A4J2BIM3-F1
#
_cell.length_a   1.000
_cell.length_b   1.000
_cell.length_c   1.000
_cell.angle_alpha   90.00
_cell.angle_beta   90.00
_cell.angle_gamma   90.00
#
_symmetry.space_group_name_H-M   'P 1'
#
loop_
_entity.id
_entity.type
_entity.pdbx_description
1 polymer ?
#
loop_
_entity_poly.entity_id
_entity_poly.type
_entity_poly.pdbx_seq_one_letter_code
_entity_poly.pdbx_strand_id
1 'polypeptide(L)'
;MPRSLCWKDEYTEYMHEICPGRLTPEVTRLLNEKFGTTYTKTQIGEVRRRLGLPVGKVYQGKLLTKEQHDYLVSIQKNKISRDVANEMNLKFGLSLTEKQIKSYRRNNNLHSGLTGRFEKGQTPHNKGKKYPNMPKNGGQFKKGNRPPNYVPVGTINYTTYGYPKEKIGEPNQWVLKHRKVWEDHHGLIPKGYSIVFLDGDKTNYDISNLACLSKNEIARMNQNHLFTSNADLTKSGIGLTKLTNKIREVEKNG
;
A
#
# COMPACT_ATOMS: atom_id res chain seq x y z
N MET A 1 -34.63 13.54 -6.62
CA MET A 1 -35.77 12.68 -6.99
C MET A 1 -35.47 12.03 -8.33
N PRO A 2 -35.29 10.70 -8.44
CA PRO A 2 -35.22 10.10 -9.76
C PRO A 2 -36.57 10.31 -10.46
N ARG A 3 -36.55 10.92 -11.65
CA ARG A 3 -37.76 11.12 -12.46
C ARG A 3 -38.38 9.75 -12.69
N SER A 4 -39.63 9.57 -12.29
CA SER A 4 -40.40 8.38 -12.65
C SER A 4 -40.35 8.25 -14.18
N LEU A 5 -39.78 7.15 -14.65
CA LEU A 5 -39.83 6.80 -16.05
C LEU A 5 -41.33 6.69 -16.40
N CYS A 6 -41.84 7.59 -17.25
CA CYS A 6 -43.20 7.46 -17.77
C CYS A 6 -43.23 6.16 -18.58
N TRP A 7 -43.73 5.09 -17.97
CA TRP A 7 -43.70 3.74 -18.48
C TRP A 7 -45.15 3.26 -18.61
N LYS A 8 -45.57 2.98 -19.83
CA LYS A 8 -46.94 2.57 -20.13
C LYS A 8 -47.05 1.05 -20.20
N ASP A 9 -48.24 0.52 -19.99
CA ASP A 9 -48.51 -0.92 -20.00
C ASP A 9 -48.24 -1.54 -21.39
N GLU A 10 -48.53 -0.81 -22.47
CA GLU A 10 -48.21 -1.20 -23.85
C GLU A 10 -46.70 -1.46 -24.07
N TYR A 11 -45.82 -0.79 -23.32
CA TYR A 11 -44.39 -1.01 -23.39
C TYR A 11 -43.99 -2.31 -22.68
N THR A 12 -44.69 -2.65 -21.60
CA THR A 12 -44.45 -3.90 -20.86
C THR A 12 -44.79 -5.10 -21.74
N GLU A 13 -45.95 -5.09 -22.39
CA GLU A 13 -46.37 -6.16 -23.31
C GLU A 13 -45.38 -6.32 -24.45
N TYR A 14 -44.99 -5.22 -25.08
CA TYR A 14 -44.01 -5.26 -26.16
C TYR A 14 -42.63 -5.74 -25.69
N MET A 15 -42.23 -5.37 -24.48
CA MET A 15 -40.99 -5.88 -23.87
C MET A 15 -41.01 -7.39 -23.69
N HIS A 16 -42.13 -7.99 -23.28
CA HIS A 16 -42.26 -9.45 -23.18
C HIS A 16 -42.13 -10.14 -24.54
N GLU A 17 -42.64 -9.51 -25.61
CA GLU A 17 -42.53 -10.01 -26.99
C GLU A 17 -41.08 -9.97 -27.51
N ILE A 18 -40.37 -8.85 -27.31
CA ILE A 18 -39.05 -8.63 -27.95
C ILE A 18 -37.84 -9.04 -27.12
N CYS A 19 -37.99 -9.24 -25.80
CA CYS A 19 -36.87 -9.53 -24.92
C CYS A 19 -36.24 -10.92 -25.05
N PRO A 20 -36.96 -12.00 -25.42
CA PRO A 20 -36.36 -13.32 -25.61
C PRO A 20 -35.25 -13.31 -26.67
N GLY A 21 -34.06 -13.80 -26.32
CA GLY A 21 -32.92 -13.97 -27.25
C GLY A 21 -32.20 -12.69 -27.71
N ARG A 22 -32.75 -11.49 -27.47
CA ARG A 22 -32.17 -10.21 -27.92
C ARG A 22 -31.39 -9.47 -26.83
N LEU A 23 -30.31 -8.81 -27.23
CA LEU A 23 -29.48 -7.99 -26.33
C LEU A 23 -30.18 -6.66 -25.98
N THR A 24 -29.85 -6.08 -24.82
CA THR A 24 -30.44 -4.81 -24.36
C THR A 24 -30.31 -3.66 -25.37
N PRO A 25 -29.18 -3.46 -26.09
CA PRO A 25 -29.08 -2.40 -27.09
C PRO A 25 -30.06 -2.57 -28.27
N GLU A 26 -30.26 -3.81 -28.72
CA GLU A 26 -31.18 -4.14 -29.81
C GLU A 26 -32.64 -3.91 -29.39
N VAL A 27 -33.00 -4.39 -28.20
CA VAL A 27 -34.34 -4.18 -27.61
C VAL A 27 -34.64 -2.69 -27.41
N THR A 28 -33.63 -1.91 -26.99
CA THR A 28 -33.79 -0.45 -26.82
C THR A 28 -34.07 0.23 -28.16
N ARG A 29 -33.37 -0.18 -29.23
CA ARG A 29 -33.60 0.34 -30.58
C ARG A 29 -35.01 0.04 -31.07
N LEU A 30 -35.46 -1.21 -30.96
CA LEU A 30 -36.79 -1.66 -31.41
C LEU A 30 -37.92 -0.95 -30.65
N LEU A 31 -37.76 -0.79 -29.32
CA LEU A 31 -38.76 -0.12 -28.50
C LEU A 31 -38.86 1.38 -28.83
N ASN A 32 -37.71 2.06 -29.00
CA ASN A 32 -37.68 3.47 -29.40
C ASN A 32 -38.24 3.69 -30.81
N GLU A 33 -37.96 2.78 -31.75
CA GLU A 33 -38.47 2.85 -33.12
C GLU A 33 -40.00 2.64 -33.16
N LYS A 34 -40.53 1.67 -32.42
CA LYS A 34 -41.97 1.36 -32.41
C LYS A 34 -42.81 2.46 -31.75
N PHE A 35 -42.33 3.03 -30.64
CA PHE A 35 -43.13 3.96 -29.82
C PHE A 35 -42.64 5.42 -29.89
N GLY A 36 -41.65 5.73 -30.72
CA GLY A 36 -41.08 7.08 -30.84
C GLY A 36 -40.41 7.59 -29.57
N THR A 37 -39.95 6.69 -28.69
CA THR A 37 -39.36 7.04 -27.40
C THR A 37 -37.85 7.30 -27.49
N THR A 38 -37.29 7.92 -26.46
CA THR A 38 -35.85 8.27 -26.38
C THR A 38 -35.15 7.59 -25.21
N TYR A 39 -35.53 6.34 -24.89
CA TYR A 39 -34.94 5.62 -23.78
C TYR A 39 -33.49 5.23 -24.06
N THR A 40 -32.66 5.33 -23.03
CA THR A 40 -31.27 4.86 -23.05
C THR A 40 -31.18 3.37 -22.75
N LYS A 41 -30.11 2.71 -23.22
CA LYS A 41 -29.85 1.28 -22.93
C LYS A 41 -29.85 0.96 -21.43
N THR A 42 -29.45 1.93 -20.60
CA THR A 42 -29.39 1.77 -19.15
C THR A 42 -30.79 1.76 -18.54
N GLN A 43 -31.67 2.68 -18.98
CA GLN A 43 -33.08 2.72 -18.54
C GLN A 43 -33.82 1.44 -18.93
N ILE A 44 -33.66 0.97 -20.17
CA ILE A 44 -34.27 -0.30 -20.61
C ILE A 44 -33.67 -1.49 -19.84
N GLY A 45 -32.37 -1.46 -19.53
CA GLY A 45 -31.72 -2.47 -18.68
C GLY A 45 -32.29 -2.55 -17.26
N GLU A 46 -32.64 -1.42 -16.65
CA GLU A 46 -33.31 -1.38 -15.34
C GLU A 46 -34.74 -1.92 -15.43
N VAL A 47 -35.48 -1.57 -16.48
CA VAL A 47 -36.84 -2.07 -16.68
C VAL A 47 -36.86 -3.58 -16.91
N ARG A 48 -35.92 -4.12 -17.69
CA ARG A 48 -35.75 -5.59 -17.84
C ARG A 48 -35.54 -6.28 -16.49
N ARG A 49 -34.79 -5.68 -15.58
CA ARG A 49 -34.57 -6.22 -14.22
C ARG A 49 -35.87 -6.22 -13.41
N ARG A 50 -36.62 -5.12 -13.48
CA ARG A 50 -37.92 -4.97 -12.79
C ARG A 50 -38.98 -5.93 -13.30
N LEU A 51 -39.01 -6.18 -14.60
CA LEU A 51 -39.98 -7.07 -15.27
C LEU A 51 -39.56 -8.55 -15.25
N GLY A 52 -38.43 -8.91 -14.63
CA GLY A 52 -37.95 -10.29 -14.63
C GLY A 52 -37.56 -10.82 -16.02
N LEU A 53 -37.12 -9.93 -16.91
CA LEU A 53 -36.69 -10.22 -18.28
C LEU A 53 -35.16 -10.09 -18.43
N PRO A 54 -34.34 -10.81 -17.63
CA PRO A 54 -32.90 -10.72 -17.77
C PRO A 54 -32.49 -11.12 -19.19
N VAL A 55 -31.42 -10.51 -19.69
CA VAL A 55 -30.71 -11.13 -20.81
C VAL A 55 -30.27 -12.50 -20.28
N GLY A 56 -30.64 -13.59 -20.96
CA GLY A 56 -30.20 -14.95 -20.60
C GLY A 56 -28.67 -15.05 -20.54
N LYS A 57 -28.09 -16.24 -20.32
CA LYS A 57 -26.62 -16.42 -20.32
C LYS A 57 -26.05 -15.71 -21.56
N VAL A 58 -25.42 -14.55 -21.33
CA VAL A 58 -24.89 -13.71 -22.41
C VAL A 58 -24.00 -14.61 -23.23
N TYR A 59 -24.19 -14.64 -24.55
CA TYR A 59 -23.27 -15.30 -25.45
C TYR A 59 -21.87 -14.77 -25.14
N GLN A 60 -21.09 -15.55 -24.40
CA GLN A 60 -19.69 -15.26 -24.17
C GLN A 60 -19.03 -15.55 -25.51
N GLY A 61 -18.99 -14.56 -26.39
CA GLY A 61 -18.26 -14.66 -27.64
C GLY A 61 -16.83 -15.07 -27.29
N LYS A 62 -16.51 -16.35 -27.49
CA LYS A 62 -15.15 -16.83 -27.30
C LYS A 62 -14.30 -16.07 -28.30
N LEU A 63 -13.27 -15.39 -27.80
CA LEU A 63 -12.37 -14.59 -28.64
C LEU A 63 -11.79 -15.42 -29.79
N LEU A 64 -11.54 -16.70 -29.53
CA LEU A 64 -11.01 -17.65 -30.49
C LEU A 64 -11.97 -18.84 -30.63
N THR A 65 -12.07 -19.37 -31.86
CA THR A 65 -12.67 -20.67 -32.12
C THR A 65 -11.84 -21.80 -31.48
N LYS A 66 -12.38 -23.02 -31.45
CA LYS A 66 -11.63 -24.18 -30.92
C LYS A 66 -10.33 -24.41 -31.70
N GLU A 67 -10.39 -24.37 -33.02
CA GLU A 67 -9.21 -24.52 -33.89
C GLU A 67 -8.15 -23.44 -33.64
N GLN A 68 -8.58 -22.18 -33.50
CA GLN A 68 -7.68 -21.06 -33.19
C GLN A 68 -7.08 -21.19 -31.79
N HIS A 69 -7.84 -21.68 -30.81
CA HIS A 69 -7.33 -21.98 -29.48
C HIS A 69 -6.24 -23.05 -29.52
N ASP A 70 -6.53 -24.18 -30.17
CA ASP A 70 -5.61 -25.32 -30.26
C ASP A 70 -4.30 -24.89 -30.95
N TYR A 71 -4.40 -24.08 -32.02
CA TYR A 71 -3.23 -23.51 -32.65
C TYR A 71 -2.46 -22.55 -31.74
N LEU A 72 -3.13 -21.63 -31.04
CA LEU A 72 -2.48 -20.73 -30.09
C LEU A 72 -1.71 -21.51 -29.02
N VAL A 73 -2.31 -22.57 -28.46
CA VAL A 73 -1.67 -23.44 -27.46
C VAL A 73 -0.38 -24.05 -28.01
N SER A 74 -0.38 -24.47 -29.28
CA SER A 74 0.80 -25.07 -29.93
C SER A 74 1.96 -24.09 -30.11
N ILE A 75 1.70 -22.80 -30.37
CA ILE A 75 2.75 -21.81 -30.70
C ILE A 75 3.19 -20.93 -29.53
N GLN A 76 2.43 -20.87 -28.44
CA GLN A 76 2.57 -19.77 -27.47
C GLN A 76 3.83 -19.81 -26.59
N LYS A 77 4.46 -20.97 -26.44
CA LYS A 77 5.63 -21.15 -25.56
C LYS A 77 6.83 -20.35 -26.06
N ASN A 78 7.55 -19.72 -25.13
CA ASN A 78 8.74 -18.89 -25.36
C ASN A 78 8.53 -17.69 -26.30
N LYS A 79 7.27 -17.30 -26.57
CA LYS A 79 6.94 -16.14 -27.42
C LYS A 79 6.24 -15.04 -26.62
N ILE A 80 6.64 -13.80 -26.86
CA ILE A 80 5.93 -12.62 -26.34
C ILE A 80 4.54 -12.52 -26.99
N SER A 81 3.61 -11.86 -26.31
CA SER A 81 2.21 -11.77 -26.76
C SER A 81 2.07 -11.07 -28.11
N ARG A 82 2.98 -10.15 -28.43
CA ARG A 82 3.04 -9.44 -29.73
C ARG A 82 3.27 -10.41 -30.88
N ASP A 83 4.26 -11.30 -30.75
CA ASP A 83 4.61 -12.23 -31.82
C ASP A 83 3.50 -13.27 -32.05
N VAL A 84 2.88 -13.76 -30.97
CA VAL A 84 1.72 -14.65 -31.08
C VAL A 84 0.52 -13.95 -31.72
N ALA A 85 0.28 -12.66 -31.43
CA ALA A 85 -0.79 -11.91 -32.10
C ALA A 85 -0.53 -11.84 -33.61
N ASN A 86 0.71 -11.51 -34.02
CA ASN A 86 1.09 -11.43 -35.42
C ASN A 86 0.91 -12.78 -36.15
N GLU A 87 1.34 -13.89 -35.55
CA GLU A 87 1.19 -15.23 -36.13
C GLU A 87 -0.27 -15.66 -36.25
N MET A 88 -1.08 -15.39 -35.23
CA MET A 88 -2.52 -15.68 -35.26
C MET A 88 -3.24 -14.86 -36.34
N ASN A 89 -2.90 -13.58 -36.46
CA ASN A 89 -3.46 -12.68 -37.46
C ASN A 89 -3.08 -13.12 -38.88
N LEU A 90 -1.82 -13.49 -39.09
CA LEU A 90 -1.34 -13.97 -40.38
C LEU A 90 -2.00 -15.28 -40.79
N LYS A 91 -2.12 -16.25 -39.87
CA LYS A 91 -2.67 -17.58 -40.20
C LYS A 91 -4.18 -17.57 -40.42
N PHE A 92 -4.92 -16.81 -39.62
CA PHE A 92 -6.39 -16.87 -39.60
C PHE A 92 -7.07 -15.59 -40.11
N GLY A 93 -6.31 -14.63 -40.66
CA GLY A 93 -6.86 -13.36 -41.15
C GLY A 93 -7.51 -12.53 -40.04
N LEU A 94 -6.98 -12.60 -38.81
CA LEU A 94 -7.54 -11.92 -37.64
C LEU A 94 -6.91 -10.54 -37.43
N SER A 95 -7.53 -9.76 -36.53
CA SER A 95 -7.03 -8.45 -36.08
C SER A 95 -6.85 -8.43 -34.55
N LEU A 96 -6.20 -9.47 -34.01
CA LEU A 96 -5.89 -9.58 -32.58
C LEU A 96 -4.77 -8.62 -32.18
N THR A 97 -4.95 -7.97 -31.04
CA THR A 97 -3.96 -7.11 -30.40
C THR A 97 -3.11 -7.89 -29.40
N GLU A 98 -1.92 -7.40 -29.10
CA GLU A 98 -1.07 -7.94 -28.02
C GLU A 98 -1.82 -8.06 -26.68
N LYS A 99 -2.63 -7.03 -26.35
CA LYS A 99 -3.43 -6.99 -25.11
C LYS A 99 -4.50 -8.08 -25.08
N GLN A 100 -5.14 -8.36 -26.21
CA GLN A 100 -6.11 -9.46 -26.34
C GLN A 100 -5.44 -10.81 -26.11
N ILE A 101 -4.28 -11.08 -26.74
CA ILE A 101 -3.52 -12.32 -26.51
C ILE A 101 -3.07 -12.43 -25.05
N LYS A 102 -2.58 -11.34 -24.44
CA LYS A 102 -2.17 -11.33 -23.03
C LYS A 102 -3.34 -11.66 -22.10
N SER A 103 -4.51 -11.06 -22.33
CA SER A 103 -5.72 -11.33 -21.55
C SER A 103 -6.21 -12.77 -21.78
N TYR A 104 -6.19 -13.23 -23.03
CA TYR A 104 -6.60 -14.58 -23.39
C TYR A 104 -5.74 -15.65 -22.73
N ARG A 105 -4.41 -15.48 -22.77
CA ARG A 105 -3.46 -16.36 -22.08
C ARG A 105 -3.74 -16.45 -20.58
N ARG A 106 -3.95 -15.30 -19.93
CA ARG A 106 -4.30 -15.24 -18.50
C ARG A 106 -5.61 -15.98 -18.19
N ASN A 107 -6.64 -15.76 -18.99
CA ASN A 107 -7.96 -16.37 -18.76
C ASN A 107 -8.01 -17.88 -19.05
N ASN A 108 -7.04 -18.39 -19.82
CA ASN A 108 -6.93 -19.81 -20.18
C ASN A 108 -5.72 -20.50 -19.51
N ASN A 109 -5.09 -19.88 -18.51
CA ASN A 109 -3.92 -20.42 -17.79
C ASN A 109 -2.74 -20.83 -18.71
N LEU A 110 -2.53 -20.08 -19.81
CA LEU A 110 -1.46 -20.32 -20.77
C LEU A 110 -0.23 -19.47 -20.43
N HIS A 111 0.75 -20.08 -19.77
CA HIS A 111 2.02 -19.43 -19.45
C HIS A 111 3.02 -19.58 -20.60
N SER A 112 3.57 -18.44 -21.07
CA SER A 112 4.60 -18.41 -22.14
C SER A 112 5.96 -18.91 -21.66
N GLY A 113 6.25 -18.89 -20.36
CA GLY A 113 7.56 -19.25 -19.80
C GLY A 113 8.57 -18.10 -19.77
N LEU A 114 8.23 -16.93 -20.33
CA LEU A 114 9.07 -15.75 -20.26
C LEU A 114 8.92 -15.05 -18.91
N THR A 115 10.03 -14.85 -18.20
CA THR A 115 10.04 -14.21 -16.87
C THR A 115 10.24 -12.69 -16.94
N GLY A 116 10.83 -12.19 -18.03
CA GLY A 116 11.19 -10.77 -18.19
C GLY A 116 12.24 -10.28 -17.18
N ARG A 117 12.89 -11.19 -16.46
CA ARG A 117 13.90 -10.88 -15.44
C ARG A 117 15.24 -10.61 -16.13
N PHE A 118 15.99 -9.63 -15.62
CA PHE A 118 17.41 -9.48 -15.97
C PHE A 118 18.22 -10.61 -15.34
N GLU A 119 19.12 -11.21 -16.12
CA GLU A 119 19.95 -12.31 -15.64
C GLU A 119 20.90 -11.84 -14.53
N LYS A 120 21.15 -12.72 -13.54
CA LYS A 120 22.04 -12.37 -12.42
C LYS A 120 23.45 -12.09 -12.97
N GLY A 121 23.99 -10.90 -12.68
CA GLY A 121 25.30 -10.46 -13.18
C GLY A 121 25.23 -9.61 -14.46
N GLN A 122 24.04 -9.44 -15.05
CA GLN A 122 23.88 -8.55 -16.19
C GLN A 122 24.16 -7.10 -15.78
N THR A 123 25.14 -6.47 -16.44
CA THR A 123 25.43 -5.05 -16.25
C THR A 123 24.43 -4.21 -17.05
N PRO A 124 23.69 -3.28 -16.42
CA PRO A 124 22.79 -2.38 -17.13
C PRO A 124 23.54 -1.57 -18.20
N HIS A 125 22.90 -1.34 -19.35
CA HIS A 125 23.52 -0.62 -20.48
C HIS A 125 24.00 0.80 -20.11
N ASN A 126 23.39 1.41 -19.09
CA ASN A 126 23.71 2.74 -18.58
C ASN A 126 24.72 2.74 -17.41
N LYS A 127 25.19 1.58 -16.92
CA LYS A 127 26.13 1.53 -15.80
C LYS A 127 27.43 2.24 -16.18
N GLY A 128 27.79 3.27 -15.41
CA GLY A 128 29.00 4.07 -15.65
C GLY A 128 28.91 5.07 -16.79
N LYS A 129 27.80 5.11 -17.55
CA LYS A 129 27.59 6.09 -18.61
C LYS A 129 26.90 7.33 -18.04
N LYS A 130 27.38 8.51 -18.43
CA LYS A 130 26.66 9.76 -18.21
C LYS A 130 25.55 9.86 -19.26
N TYR A 131 24.36 10.28 -18.87
CA TYR A 131 23.28 10.52 -19.82
C TYR A 131 23.68 11.65 -20.80
N PRO A 132 23.41 11.51 -22.11
CA PRO A 132 23.61 12.59 -23.06
C PRO A 132 22.81 13.82 -22.61
N ASN A 133 23.40 15.03 -22.72
CA ASN A 133 22.78 16.30 -22.33
C ASN A 133 22.47 16.47 -20.82
N MET A 134 23.02 15.62 -19.95
CA MET A 134 22.89 15.81 -18.51
C MET A 134 23.95 16.81 -18.02
N PRO A 135 23.58 17.91 -17.34
CA PRO A 135 24.54 18.85 -16.76
C PRO A 135 25.48 18.11 -15.79
N LYS A 136 26.72 18.62 -15.59
CA LYS A 136 27.74 17.98 -14.74
C LYS A 136 27.13 17.53 -13.40
N ASN A 137 26.99 16.20 -13.21
CA ASN A 137 26.42 15.59 -12.00
C ASN A 137 27.30 15.69 -10.72
N GLY A 138 28.30 16.58 -10.70
CA GLY A 138 29.07 16.89 -9.49
C GLY A 138 28.48 18.12 -8.81
N GLY A 139 27.77 17.93 -7.69
CA GLY A 139 27.27 19.02 -6.85
C GLY A 139 26.18 19.88 -7.49
N GLN A 140 25.01 19.28 -7.78
CA GLN A 140 23.84 20.04 -8.26
C GLN A 140 23.37 21.11 -7.26
N PHE A 141 23.73 20.97 -5.99
CA PHE A 141 23.52 22.01 -4.99
C PHE A 141 24.71 22.99 -5.00
N LYS A 142 24.42 24.29 -5.07
CA LYS A 142 25.42 25.34 -4.88
C LYS A 142 26.15 25.12 -3.54
N LYS A 143 27.47 25.30 -3.50
CA LYS A 143 28.24 25.24 -2.24
C LYS A 143 27.61 26.19 -1.22
N GLY A 144 27.35 25.70 -0.01
CA GLY A 144 26.66 26.47 1.04
C GLY A 144 25.14 26.39 1.01
N ASN A 145 24.54 25.67 0.04
CA ASN A 145 23.10 25.44 0.04
C ASN A 145 22.68 24.60 1.26
N ARG A 146 21.87 25.18 2.14
CA ARG A 146 21.26 24.48 3.27
C ARG A 146 19.84 24.06 2.91
N PRO A 147 19.40 22.85 3.28
CA PRO A 147 18.01 22.46 3.07
C PRO A 147 17.07 23.39 3.86
N PRO A 148 15.82 23.61 3.39
CA PRO A 148 14.85 24.46 4.08
C PRO A 148 14.59 24.08 5.55
N ASN A 149 14.73 22.80 5.87
CA ASN A 149 14.52 22.26 7.22
C ASN A 149 15.77 22.36 8.11
N TYR A 150 16.81 23.07 7.67
CA TYR A 150 18.00 23.30 8.47
C TYR A 150 17.64 24.11 9.72
N VAL A 151 18.13 23.65 10.86
CA VAL A 151 18.09 24.38 12.14
C VAL A 151 19.49 24.38 12.76
N PRO A 152 19.88 25.45 13.49
CA PRO A 152 21.21 25.55 14.09
C PRO A 152 21.42 24.53 15.23
N VAL A 153 22.68 24.25 15.56
CA VAL A 153 23.06 23.52 16.78
C VAL A 153 22.51 24.26 18.01
N GLY A 154 22.00 23.52 18.99
CA GLY A 154 21.29 24.02 20.17
C GLY A 154 19.76 24.08 20.02
N THR A 155 19.21 23.97 18.80
CA THR A 155 17.76 23.91 18.61
C THR A 155 17.16 22.68 19.30
N ILE A 156 16.11 22.89 20.09
CA ILE A 156 15.28 21.84 20.66
C ILE A 156 14.14 21.56 19.66
N ASN A 157 13.94 20.28 19.36
CA ASN A 157 12.85 19.79 18.54
C ASN A 157 12.23 18.56 19.23
N TYR A 158 11.09 18.08 18.76
CA TYR A 158 10.39 16.95 19.35
C TYR A 158 10.39 15.75 18.41
N THR A 159 10.43 14.56 18.99
CA THR A 159 10.17 13.31 18.26
C THR A 159 8.66 13.13 18.04
N THR A 160 8.27 12.23 17.15
CA THR A 160 6.86 11.85 16.92
C THR A 160 6.15 11.41 18.21
N TYR A 161 6.90 10.90 19.20
CA TYR A 161 6.37 10.45 20.49
C TYR A 161 6.44 11.51 21.60
N GLY A 162 6.78 12.76 21.27
CA GLY A 162 6.79 13.88 22.21
C GLY A 162 8.06 14.02 23.06
N TYR A 163 9.11 13.23 22.80
CA TYR A 163 10.39 13.41 23.51
C TYR A 163 11.18 14.58 22.92
N PRO A 164 11.70 15.51 23.75
CA PRO A 164 12.59 16.57 23.31
C PRO A 164 13.96 16.00 22.89
N LYS A 165 14.49 16.54 21.79
CA LYS A 165 15.83 16.29 21.27
C LYS A 165 16.53 17.61 20.96
N GLU A 166 17.82 17.66 21.21
CA GLU A 166 18.68 18.81 20.97
C GLU A 166 19.64 18.51 19.83
N LYS A 167 19.80 19.45 18.90
CA LYS A 167 20.82 19.34 17.85
C LYS A 167 22.18 19.64 18.47
N ILE A 168 23.10 18.68 18.47
CA ILE A 168 24.44 18.83 19.07
C ILE A 168 25.55 19.03 18.03
N GLY A 169 25.25 18.82 16.74
CA GLY A 169 26.25 18.93 15.68
C GLY A 169 25.68 18.86 14.26
N GLU A 170 26.52 19.21 13.29
CA GLU A 170 26.18 19.21 11.85
C GLU A 170 26.53 17.87 11.18
N PRO A 171 25.83 17.49 10.08
CA PRO A 171 24.65 18.16 9.53
C PRO A 171 23.35 17.86 10.30
N ASN A 172 23.26 16.70 10.98
CA ASN A 172 22.05 16.23 11.66
C ASN A 172 22.38 15.34 12.87
N GLN A 173 23.25 15.79 13.76
CA GLN A 173 23.52 15.08 15.01
C GLN A 173 22.54 15.55 16.09
N TRP A 174 21.65 14.65 16.51
CA TRP A 174 20.59 14.92 17.48
C TRP A 174 20.69 13.94 18.65
N VAL A 175 20.53 14.45 19.87
CA VAL A 175 20.48 13.62 21.09
C VAL A 175 19.22 13.94 21.86
N LEU A 176 18.63 12.92 22.49
CA LEU A 176 17.45 13.08 23.36
C LEU A 176 17.84 13.86 24.61
N LYS A 177 17.07 14.90 24.96
CA LYS A 177 17.46 15.85 26.02
C LYS A 177 17.63 15.17 27.38
N HIS A 178 16.71 14.30 27.76
CA HIS A 178 16.79 13.54 29.02
C HIS A 178 18.01 12.61 29.09
N ARG A 179 18.47 12.07 27.95
CA ARG A 179 19.70 11.26 27.94
C ARG A 179 20.94 12.14 28.10
N LYS A 180 20.99 13.26 27.39
CA LYS A 180 22.07 14.25 27.51
C LYS A 180 22.22 14.72 28.95
N VAL A 181 21.11 15.15 29.59
CA VAL A 181 21.13 15.57 31.00
C VAL A 181 21.60 14.46 31.93
N TRP A 182 21.16 13.22 31.71
CA TRP A 182 21.66 12.09 32.50
C TRP A 182 23.17 11.87 32.32
N GLU A 183 23.64 11.86 31.06
CA GLU A 183 25.05 11.62 30.73
C GLU A 183 25.98 12.73 31.24
N ASP A 184 25.53 13.98 31.21
CA ASP A 184 26.26 15.13 31.74
C ASP A 184 26.48 15.03 33.28
N HIS A 185 25.55 14.37 34.01
CA HIS A 185 25.61 14.24 35.47
C HIS A 185 26.20 12.90 35.97
N HIS A 186 25.87 11.78 35.34
CA HIS A 186 26.20 10.43 35.81
C HIS A 186 27.13 9.66 34.85
N GLY A 187 27.41 10.21 33.66
CA GLY A 187 28.17 9.53 32.62
C GLY A 187 27.33 8.60 31.74
N LEU A 188 28.02 7.78 30.93
CA LEU A 188 27.41 6.99 29.86
C LEU A 188 26.31 6.03 30.38
N ILE A 189 25.19 5.97 29.66
CA ILE A 189 24.11 5.04 29.97
C ILE A 189 24.57 3.61 29.66
N PRO A 190 24.58 2.68 30.64
CA PRO A 190 25.04 1.31 30.42
C PRO A 190 24.22 0.56 29.37
N LYS A 191 24.86 -0.39 28.68
CA LYS A 191 24.17 -1.22 27.68
C LYS A 191 23.02 -1.99 28.35
N GLY A 192 21.82 -1.87 27.80
CA GLY A 192 20.63 -2.52 28.33
C GLY A 192 19.86 -1.71 29.36
N TYR A 193 20.30 -0.47 29.63
CA TYR A 193 19.58 0.51 30.45
C TYR A 193 18.94 1.60 29.59
N SER A 194 17.92 2.24 30.15
CA SER A 194 17.22 3.38 29.57
C SER A 194 16.90 4.39 30.67
N ILE A 195 16.81 5.66 30.27
CA ILE A 195 16.38 6.74 31.16
C ILE A 195 14.86 6.88 31.09
N VAL A 196 14.23 6.97 32.26
CA VAL A 196 12.78 7.14 32.42
C VAL A 196 12.48 8.42 33.19
N PHE A 197 11.31 8.98 32.94
CA PHE A 197 10.75 10.14 33.65
C PHE A 197 9.91 9.63 34.82
N LEU A 198 10.19 10.10 36.04
CA LEU A 198 9.54 9.61 37.25
C LEU A 198 8.09 10.11 37.36
N ASP A 199 7.82 11.33 36.90
CA ASP A 199 6.49 11.95 36.82
C ASP A 199 5.72 11.65 35.53
N GLY A 200 6.35 10.98 34.56
CA GLY A 200 5.78 10.71 33.23
C GLY A 200 5.75 11.92 32.28
N ASP A 201 6.18 13.11 32.70
CA ASP A 201 6.30 14.29 31.85
C ASP A 201 7.63 14.27 31.09
N LYS A 202 7.54 14.06 29.78
CA LYS A 202 8.69 13.97 28.86
C LYS A 202 9.44 15.30 28.71
N THR A 203 8.85 16.41 29.17
CA THR A 203 9.45 17.74 29.11
C THR A 203 10.17 18.13 30.40
N ASN A 204 9.93 17.40 31.50
CA ASN A 204 10.63 17.57 32.76
C ASN A 204 11.91 16.72 32.79
N TYR A 205 12.98 17.24 32.20
CA TYR A 205 14.30 16.61 32.18
C TYR A 205 15.20 17.08 33.33
N ASP A 206 14.65 17.54 34.46
CA ASP A 206 15.42 17.76 35.68
C ASP A 206 16.06 16.46 36.16
N ILE A 207 17.32 16.49 36.59
CA ILE A 207 18.05 15.28 36.97
C ILE A 207 17.36 14.52 38.13
N SER A 208 16.65 15.21 39.02
CA SER A 208 15.88 14.61 40.12
C SER A 208 14.62 13.86 39.66
N ASN A 209 14.13 14.17 38.46
CA ASN A 209 12.99 13.51 37.82
C ASN A 209 13.41 12.37 36.87
N LEU A 210 14.71 12.13 36.69
CA LEU A 210 15.22 11.09 35.81
C LEU A 210 15.71 9.89 36.62
N ALA A 211 15.46 8.69 36.09
CA ALA A 211 16.03 7.46 36.63
C ALA A 211 16.59 6.56 35.53
N CYS A 212 17.72 5.92 35.78
CA CYS A 212 18.30 4.92 34.90
C CYS A 212 17.90 3.52 35.35
N LEU A 213 17.16 2.82 34.50
CA LEU A 213 16.64 1.48 34.77
C LEU A 213 17.03 0.51 33.66
N SER A 214 17.27 -0.74 34.03
CA SER A 214 17.45 -1.84 33.08
C SER A 214 16.14 -2.08 32.31
N LYS A 215 16.27 -2.63 31.09
CA LYS A 215 15.11 -3.02 30.28
C LYS A 215 14.17 -4.01 31.00
N ASN A 216 14.71 -4.87 31.86
CA ASN A 216 13.90 -5.82 32.64
C ASN A 216 13.06 -5.08 33.69
N GLU A 217 13.66 -4.17 34.47
CA GLU A 217 12.93 -3.36 35.44
C GLU A 217 11.82 -2.55 34.77
N ILE A 218 12.11 -1.89 33.64
CA ILE A 218 11.09 -1.14 32.88
C ILE A 218 9.95 -2.05 32.42
N ALA A 219 10.26 -3.26 31.93
CA ALA A 219 9.25 -4.21 31.51
C ALA A 219 8.33 -4.63 32.67
N ARG A 220 8.90 -4.92 33.85
CA ARG A 220 8.13 -5.26 35.07
C ARG A 220 7.30 -4.10 35.58
N MET A 221 7.87 -2.89 35.60
CA MET A 221 7.17 -1.66 35.95
C MET A 221 5.93 -1.45 35.07
N ASN A 222 6.07 -1.65 33.75
CA ASN A 222 4.95 -1.53 32.80
C ASN A 222 3.90 -2.62 32.99
N GLN A 223 4.31 -3.89 33.17
CA GLN A 223 3.39 -5.01 33.39
C GLN A 223 2.54 -4.83 34.65
N ASN A 224 3.11 -4.24 35.69
CA ASN A 224 2.45 -4.03 36.98
C ASN A 224 1.83 -2.63 37.10
N HIS A 225 1.81 -1.83 36.03
CA HIS A 225 1.26 -0.46 36.03
C HIS A 225 1.83 0.45 37.12
N LEU A 226 3.14 0.35 37.40
CA LEU A 226 3.81 1.06 38.49
C LEU A 226 4.35 2.45 38.10
N PHE A 227 4.24 2.85 36.83
CA PHE A 227 4.52 4.22 36.42
C PHE A 227 3.30 5.10 36.69
N THR A 228 3.50 6.18 37.43
CA THR A 228 2.44 7.12 37.80
C THR A 228 2.85 8.56 37.49
N SER A 229 1.92 9.50 37.59
CA SER A 229 2.22 10.93 37.47
C SER A 229 2.94 11.51 38.70
N ASN A 230 3.01 10.78 39.80
CA ASN A 230 3.72 11.20 41.01
C ASN A 230 5.10 10.55 41.05
N ALA A 231 6.15 11.37 41.02
CA ALA A 231 7.53 10.91 40.99
C ALA A 231 7.88 9.98 42.18
N ASP A 232 7.37 10.24 43.39
CA ASP A 232 7.71 9.46 44.58
C ASP A 232 7.00 8.10 44.61
N LEU A 233 5.79 8.01 44.07
CA LEU A 233 5.12 6.73 43.85
C LEU A 233 5.86 5.88 42.81
N THR A 234 6.30 6.50 41.71
CA THR A 234 7.11 5.81 40.69
C THR A 234 8.45 5.33 41.26
N LYS A 235 9.13 6.14 42.10
CA LYS A 235 10.34 5.72 42.83
C LYS A 235 10.07 4.51 43.74
N SER A 236 8.95 4.51 44.44
CA SER A 236 8.53 3.39 45.30
C SER A 236 8.27 2.13 44.47
N GLY A 237 7.62 2.25 43.31
CA GLY A 237 7.40 1.17 42.35
C GLY A 237 8.71 0.59 41.80
N ILE A 238 9.71 1.44 41.52
CA ILE A 238 11.06 1.01 41.13
C ILE A 238 11.70 0.18 42.24
N GLY A 239 11.61 0.65 43.50
CA GLY A 239 12.10 -0.09 44.67
C GLY A 239 11.46 -1.47 44.82
N LEU A 240 10.14 -1.54 44.71
CA LEU A 240 9.37 -2.79 44.73
C LEU A 240 9.80 -3.75 43.61
N THR A 241 9.99 -3.21 42.40
CA THR A 241 10.42 -4.01 41.25
C THR A 241 11.82 -4.58 41.44
N LYS A 242 12.76 -3.78 41.95
CA LYS A 242 14.12 -4.24 42.28
C LYS A 242 14.10 -5.34 43.33
N LEU A 243 13.32 -5.17 44.40
CA LEU A 243 13.17 -6.17 45.45
C LEU A 243 12.61 -7.48 44.88
N THR A 244 11.52 -7.39 44.11
CA THR A 244 10.87 -8.57 43.50
C THR A 244 11.81 -9.31 42.54
N ASN A 245 12.59 -8.57 41.74
CA ASN A 245 13.58 -9.16 40.86
C ASN A 245 14.69 -9.88 41.63
N LYS A 246 15.16 -9.30 42.75
CA LYS A 246 16.18 -9.91 43.59
C LYS A 246 15.69 -11.18 44.29
N ILE A 247 14.45 -11.19 44.80
CA ILE A 247 13.83 -12.37 45.40
C ILE A 247 13.82 -13.53 44.39
N ARG A 248 13.32 -13.29 43.17
CA ARG A 248 13.28 -14.31 42.12
C ARG A 248 14.65 -14.80 41.67
N GLU A 249 15.66 -13.94 41.68
CA GLU A 249 17.03 -14.32 41.36
C GLU A 249 17.58 -15.30 42.42
N VAL A 250 17.31 -15.04 43.70
CA VAL A 250 17.71 -15.93 44.80
C VAL A 250 16.96 -17.26 44.74
N GLU A 251 15.64 -17.25 44.53
CA GLU A 251 14.81 -18.47 44.40
C GLU A 251 15.22 -19.36 43.23
N LYS A 252 15.79 -18.77 42.17
CA LYS A 252 16.24 -19.53 40.99
C LYS A 252 17.65 -20.11 41.15
N ASN A 253 18.47 -19.49 42.00
CA ASN A 253 19.87 -19.87 42.21
C ASN A 253 20.09 -20.72 43.47
N GLY A 254 19.08 -20.84 44.35
CA GLY A 254 19.04 -21.77 45.47
C GLY A 254 18.27 -23.04 45.09
#